data_AF-A0A965UXW7-F1
#
_entry.id   AF-A0A965UXW7-F1
#
_cell.length_a   1.000
_cell.length_b   1.000
_cell.length_c   1.000
_cell.angle_alpha   90.00
_cell.angle_beta   90.00
_cell.angle_gamma   90.00
#
_symmetry.space_group_name_H-M   'P 1'
#
loop_
_entity.id
_entity.type
_entity.pdbx_description
1 polymer ?
#
loop_
_entity_poly.entity_id
_entity_poly.type
_entity_poly.pdbx_seq_one_letter_code
_entity_poly.pdbx_strand_id
1 'polypeptide(L)'
;METLKFNRGNAKLGKNIYTFSLPAGHSCPFAKECLSKAGRNGEGIQDGKHTRFRCFAASSEAQYKVVRTQRWENFELLKGLSVEAMANLIDASLPAKAKIIRIHVSGDFFSQNYFDAWLKVCERYPDRTFYAYTKSVKFWVNRIKNIPANLKLNASRGGTHDSLIDSNVLKSAEVVFSHEEAKKKGMEIDHDDSHAYAKDDSFALLIHGTQPAGSEASKALSALKALGWKGYSNKRKDKRS
;
A
#
# COMPACT_ATOMS: atom_id res chain seq x y z
N MET A 1 1.69 -6.66 -27.30
CA MET A 1 0.78 -5.99 -26.36
C MET A 1 1.60 -5.60 -25.15
N GLU A 2 1.61 -4.34 -24.73
CA GLU A 2 2.34 -3.92 -23.53
C GLU A 2 1.68 -4.54 -22.29
N THR A 3 2.49 -5.08 -21.37
CA THR A 3 2.02 -5.76 -20.16
C THR A 3 2.38 -4.95 -18.92
N LEU A 4 1.56 -5.08 -17.88
CA LEU A 4 1.82 -4.50 -16.58
C LEU A 4 3.01 -5.17 -15.89
N LYS A 5 3.75 -4.39 -15.11
CA LYS A 5 4.96 -4.83 -14.41
C LYS A 5 4.66 -5.13 -12.95
N PHE A 6 4.90 -6.38 -12.53
CA PHE A 6 4.86 -6.84 -11.14
C PHE A 6 6.27 -7.06 -10.60
N ASN A 7 6.48 -6.82 -9.31
CA ASN A 7 7.75 -7.11 -8.62
C ASN A 7 7.57 -8.26 -7.61
N ARG A 8 8.67 -8.88 -7.19
CA ARG A 8 8.67 -10.04 -6.28
C ARG A 8 9.39 -9.71 -4.96
N GLY A 9 8.66 -9.74 -3.85
CA GLY A 9 9.15 -9.41 -2.51
C GLY A 9 9.63 -7.95 -2.38
N ASN A 10 10.12 -7.59 -1.19
CA ASN A 10 10.95 -6.40 -0.94
C ASN A 10 11.61 -6.53 0.45
N ALA A 11 12.10 -5.42 1.02
CA ALA A 11 12.73 -5.42 2.34
C ALA A 11 11.79 -5.92 3.47
N LYS A 12 10.48 -5.62 3.37
CA LYS A 12 9.41 -6.04 4.29
C LYS A 12 8.78 -7.38 3.88
N LEU A 13 8.65 -7.64 2.59
CA LEU A 13 7.83 -8.75 2.06
C LEU A 13 8.66 -9.98 1.71
N GLY A 14 8.15 -11.15 2.10
CA GLY A 14 8.70 -12.44 1.70
C GLY A 14 8.80 -12.61 0.18
N LYS A 15 9.76 -13.43 -0.28
CA LYS A 15 9.99 -13.70 -1.71
C LYS A 15 8.83 -14.41 -2.40
N ASN A 16 7.85 -14.92 -1.66
CA ASN A 16 6.63 -15.53 -2.15
C ASN A 16 5.54 -14.51 -2.49
N ILE A 17 5.68 -13.25 -2.07
CA ILE A 17 4.68 -12.19 -2.31
C ILE A 17 5.04 -11.44 -3.58
N TYR A 18 4.09 -11.39 -4.52
CA TYR A 18 4.17 -10.53 -5.69
C TYR A 18 3.50 -9.20 -5.41
N THR A 19 4.00 -8.13 -6.01
CA THR A 19 3.57 -6.77 -5.70
C THR A 19 3.24 -6.02 -6.97
N PHE A 20 2.11 -5.33 -6.95
CA PHE A 20 1.71 -4.37 -7.97
C PHE A 20 1.84 -2.96 -7.41
N SER A 21 2.17 -1.96 -8.22
CA SER A 21 2.34 -0.58 -7.76
C SER A 21 2.01 0.43 -8.83
N LEU A 22 1.48 1.56 -8.36
CA LEU A 22 1.16 2.76 -9.12
C LEU A 22 1.86 3.98 -8.49
N PRO A 23 1.88 5.16 -9.15
CA PRO A 23 2.61 6.32 -8.67
C PRO A 23 2.00 6.87 -7.37
N ALA A 24 2.84 7.02 -6.35
CA ALA A 24 2.45 7.49 -5.03
C ALA A 24 1.84 8.90 -5.08
N GLY A 25 0.73 9.09 -4.37
CA GLY A 25 0.04 10.38 -4.27
C GLY A 25 -0.70 10.82 -5.54
N HIS A 26 -0.25 10.42 -6.74
CA HIS A 26 -0.92 10.73 -8.01
C HIS A 26 -2.10 9.78 -8.28
N SER A 27 -1.94 8.50 -7.97
CA SER A 27 -3.00 7.49 -8.06
C SER A 27 -3.79 7.31 -6.76
N CYS A 28 -3.60 8.20 -5.78
CA CYS A 28 -4.19 8.11 -4.43
C CYS A 28 -5.23 9.21 -4.20
N PRO A 29 -6.47 9.10 -4.72
CA PRO A 29 -7.44 10.19 -4.73
C PRO A 29 -7.89 10.64 -3.34
N PHE A 30 -7.76 9.78 -2.33
CA PHE A 30 -8.23 10.06 -0.96
C PHE A 30 -7.11 10.09 0.08
N ALA A 31 -5.85 10.14 -0.35
CA ALA A 31 -4.73 10.35 0.56
C ALA A 31 -4.77 11.76 1.18
N LYS A 32 -4.62 11.84 2.50
CA LYS A 32 -4.62 13.10 3.25
C LYS A 32 -3.36 13.25 4.09
N GLU A 33 -3.23 12.46 5.16
CA GLU A 33 -2.11 12.58 6.10
C GLU A 33 -0.77 12.07 5.52
N CYS A 34 -0.85 11.20 4.51
CA CYS A 34 0.29 10.63 3.80
C CYS A 34 0.46 11.16 2.37
N LEU A 35 -0.22 12.25 2.01
CA LEU A 35 -0.24 12.74 0.63
C LEU A 35 1.11 13.33 0.24
N SER A 36 1.97 12.51 -0.35
CA SER A 36 3.26 12.95 -0.91
C SER A 36 3.38 12.46 -2.35
N LYS A 37 3.93 13.29 -3.23
CA LYS A 37 4.08 13.02 -4.67
C LYS A 37 5.52 13.23 -5.09
N ALA A 38 6.10 12.25 -5.76
CA ALA A 38 7.32 12.49 -6.53
C ALA A 38 6.96 13.17 -7.86
N GLY A 39 7.74 14.17 -8.29
CA GLY A 39 7.58 14.76 -9.62
C GLY A 39 7.78 13.68 -10.70
N ARG A 40 6.90 13.63 -11.71
CA ARG A 40 6.94 12.60 -12.78
C ARG A 40 8.33 12.52 -13.44
N ASN A 41 8.96 13.68 -13.63
CA ASN A 41 10.27 13.81 -14.26
C ASN A 41 11.44 13.81 -13.27
N GLY A 42 11.18 13.72 -11.96
CA GLY A 42 12.21 13.67 -10.92
C GLY A 42 12.47 15.00 -10.20
N GLU A 43 11.53 15.93 -10.27
CA GLU A 43 11.58 17.28 -9.67
C GLU A 43 11.47 17.29 -8.12
N GLY A 44 11.91 16.22 -7.45
CA GLY A 44 11.80 16.09 -5.99
C GLY A 44 10.43 15.60 -5.51
N ILE A 45 10.14 15.88 -4.24
CA ILE A 45 8.92 15.43 -3.55
C ILE A 45 8.11 16.65 -3.13
N GLN A 46 6.81 16.63 -3.41
CA GLN A 46 5.83 17.58 -2.93
C GLN A 46 4.91 16.91 -1.91
N ASP A 47 4.90 17.42 -0.68
CA ASP A 47 3.94 17.02 0.35
C ASP A 47 2.68 17.88 0.26
N GLY A 48 1.51 17.28 0.50
CA GLY A 48 0.23 17.96 0.54
C GLY A 48 0.05 18.80 1.82
N LYS A 49 -0.88 19.75 1.78
CA LYS A 49 -1.17 20.70 2.88
C LYS A 49 -1.42 20.04 4.24
N HIS A 50 -2.03 18.84 4.25
CA HIS A 50 -2.42 18.11 5.45
C HIS A 50 -1.49 16.95 5.79
N THR A 51 -0.32 16.88 5.17
CA THR A 51 0.64 15.79 5.38
C THR A 51 1.16 15.82 6.81
N ARG A 52 0.97 14.72 7.54
CA ARG A 52 1.57 14.49 8.87
C ARG A 52 2.83 13.63 8.78
N PHE A 53 2.87 12.73 7.80
CA PHE A 53 4.01 11.89 7.52
C PHE A 53 4.14 11.65 6.02
N ARG A 54 5.37 11.70 5.52
CA ARG A 54 5.66 11.50 4.10
C ARG A 54 5.45 10.05 3.70
N CYS A 55 4.77 9.82 2.57
CA CYS A 55 4.64 8.49 2.00
C CYS A 55 6.02 7.95 1.60
N PHE A 56 6.42 6.81 2.18
CA PHE A 56 7.72 6.19 1.90
C PHE A 56 7.90 5.89 0.39
N ALA A 57 6.80 5.58 -0.30
CA ALA A 57 6.83 5.25 -1.72
C ALA A 57 7.13 6.48 -2.60
N ALA A 58 6.69 7.67 -2.20
CA ALA A 58 7.05 8.91 -2.89
C ALA A 58 8.55 9.21 -2.75
N SER A 59 9.14 8.94 -1.57
CA SER A 59 10.60 9.02 -1.40
C SER A 59 11.35 8.04 -2.29
N SER A 60 10.87 6.79 -2.39
CA SER A 60 11.44 5.79 -3.30
C SER A 60 11.33 6.21 -4.77
N GLU A 61 10.23 6.83 -5.19
CA GLU A 61 10.05 7.31 -6.57
C GLU A 61 10.90 8.52 -6.89
N ALA A 62 11.14 9.41 -5.93
CA ALA A 62 12.06 10.53 -6.11
C ALA A 62 13.51 10.05 -6.25
N GLN A 63 13.91 9.05 -5.45
CA GLN A 63 15.27 8.52 -5.44
C GLN A 63 15.57 7.62 -6.66
N TYR A 64 14.63 6.78 -7.08
CA TYR A 64 14.88 5.73 -8.08
C TYR A 64 14.04 5.93 -9.34
N LYS A 65 14.66 6.48 -10.39
CA LYS A 65 14.03 6.71 -11.71
C LYS A 65 13.33 5.46 -12.25
N VAL A 66 13.97 4.29 -12.18
CA VAL A 66 13.42 3.02 -12.67
C VAL A 66 12.10 2.65 -11.96
N VAL A 67 12.04 2.84 -10.64
CA VAL A 67 10.83 2.58 -9.85
C VAL A 67 9.72 3.55 -10.23
N ARG A 68 10.04 4.84 -10.36
CA ARG A 68 9.08 5.88 -10.77
C ARG A 68 8.52 5.62 -12.16
N THR A 69 9.39 5.38 -13.13
CA THR A 69 9.00 5.10 -14.52
C THR A 69 8.09 3.86 -14.61
N GLN A 70 8.47 2.74 -13.98
CA GLN A 70 7.65 1.53 -13.96
C GLN A 70 6.23 1.78 -13.44
N ARG A 71 6.12 2.51 -12.33
CA ARG A 71 4.82 2.80 -11.71
C ARG A 71 3.96 3.69 -12.60
N TRP A 72 4.55 4.69 -13.25
CA TRP A 72 3.83 5.56 -14.19
C TRP A 72 3.35 4.79 -15.42
N GLU A 73 4.20 3.93 -16.01
CA GLU A 73 3.81 3.07 -17.13
C GLU A 73 2.60 2.19 -16.76
N ASN A 74 2.64 1.52 -15.61
CA ASN A 74 1.50 0.74 -15.11
C ASN A 74 0.22 1.57 -14.99
N PHE A 75 0.33 2.81 -14.51
CA PHE A 75 -0.82 3.69 -14.33
C PHE A 75 -1.41 4.15 -15.66
N GLU A 76 -0.57 4.60 -16.59
CA GLU A 76 -1.04 5.07 -17.91
C GLU A 76 -1.65 3.93 -18.73
N LEU A 77 -1.14 2.70 -18.62
CA LEU A 77 -1.74 1.53 -19.26
C LEU A 77 -3.16 1.21 -18.76
N LEU A 78 -3.48 1.56 -17.51
CA LEU A 78 -4.78 1.28 -16.90
C LEU A 78 -5.75 2.47 -17.01
N LYS A 79 -5.22 3.69 -16.96
CA LYS A 79 -6.02 4.91 -16.87
C LYS A 79 -6.86 5.10 -18.13
N GLY A 80 -8.17 5.25 -17.94
CA GLY A 80 -9.12 5.47 -19.04
C GLY A 80 -9.67 4.20 -19.68
N LEU A 81 -9.16 3.03 -19.29
CA LEU A 81 -9.72 1.75 -19.73
C LEU A 81 -11.07 1.45 -19.03
N SER A 82 -11.89 0.62 -19.68
CA SER A 82 -13.10 0.05 -19.07
C SER A 82 -12.72 -0.98 -17.98
N VAL A 83 -13.70 -1.35 -17.16
CA VAL A 83 -13.53 -2.38 -16.12
C VAL A 83 -12.99 -3.69 -16.70
N GLU A 84 -13.61 -4.20 -17.78
CA GLU A 84 -13.17 -5.44 -18.43
C GLU A 84 -11.79 -5.33 -19.06
N ALA A 85 -11.49 -4.20 -19.71
CA ALA A 85 -10.18 -3.99 -20.32
C ALA A 85 -9.06 -3.94 -19.26
N MET A 86 -9.30 -3.27 -18.12
CA MET A 86 -8.36 -3.29 -16.99
C MET A 86 -8.21 -4.70 -16.42
N ALA A 87 -9.31 -5.41 -16.18
CA ALA A 87 -9.27 -6.77 -15.64
C ALA A 87 -8.48 -7.71 -16.55
N ASN A 88 -8.73 -7.67 -17.87
CA ASN A 88 -8.01 -8.49 -18.85
C ASN A 88 -6.52 -8.13 -18.93
N LEU A 89 -6.17 -6.84 -18.83
CA LEU A 89 -4.76 -6.43 -18.83
C LEU A 89 -4.03 -6.88 -17.56
N ILE A 90 -4.66 -6.76 -16.40
CA ILE A 90 -4.13 -7.27 -15.12
C ILE A 90 -3.94 -8.78 -15.19
N ASP A 91 -4.97 -9.49 -15.65
CA ASP A 91 -4.99 -10.94 -15.81
C ASP A 91 -3.86 -11.43 -16.71
N ALA A 92 -3.73 -10.87 -17.92
CA ALA A 92 -2.65 -11.20 -18.86
C ALA A 92 -1.24 -10.88 -18.32
N SER A 93 -1.14 -9.98 -17.33
CA SER A 93 0.13 -9.56 -16.73
C SER A 93 0.44 -10.24 -15.40
N LEU A 94 -0.49 -11.03 -14.85
CA LEU A 94 -0.32 -11.68 -13.55
C LEU A 94 0.76 -12.76 -13.61
N PRO A 95 1.77 -12.74 -12.71
CA PRO A 95 2.80 -13.78 -12.70
C PRO A 95 2.20 -15.16 -12.43
N ALA A 96 2.47 -16.14 -13.29
CA ALA A 96 1.89 -17.49 -13.20
C ALA A 96 2.14 -18.21 -11.85
N LYS A 97 3.29 -17.93 -11.21
CA LYS A 97 3.69 -18.51 -9.91
C LYS A 97 3.22 -17.71 -8.70
N ALA A 98 2.45 -16.63 -8.89
CA ALA A 98 2.00 -15.80 -7.79
C ALA A 98 0.90 -16.51 -6.99
N LYS A 99 1.19 -16.78 -5.71
CA LYS A 99 0.21 -17.32 -4.75
C LYS A 99 -0.35 -16.24 -3.82
N ILE A 100 0.48 -15.28 -3.43
CA ILE A 100 0.09 -14.12 -2.63
C ILE A 100 0.46 -12.86 -3.40
N ILE A 101 -0.51 -11.98 -3.61
CA ILE A 101 -0.37 -10.74 -4.37
C ILE A 101 -0.75 -9.56 -3.47
N ARG A 102 0.22 -8.68 -3.19
CA ARG A 102 -0.03 -7.36 -2.64
C ARG A 102 -0.42 -6.40 -3.75
N ILE A 103 -1.68 -6.02 -3.75
CA ILE A 103 -2.18 -4.94 -4.58
C ILE A 103 -1.74 -3.64 -3.91
N HIS A 104 -0.92 -2.86 -4.62
CA HIS A 104 -0.35 -1.58 -4.17
C HIS A 104 0.63 -1.70 -2.99
N VAL A 105 1.92 -1.84 -3.31
CA VAL A 105 2.98 -1.34 -2.40
C VAL A 105 3.03 0.19 -2.44
N SER A 106 2.70 0.76 -3.59
CA SER A 106 2.56 2.19 -3.85
C SER A 106 1.33 2.45 -4.71
N GLY A 107 0.78 3.66 -4.57
CA GLY A 107 -0.46 4.05 -5.22
C GLY A 107 -1.69 3.58 -4.45
N ASP A 108 -2.86 3.76 -5.03
CA ASP A 108 -4.13 3.29 -4.47
C ASP A 108 -5.10 2.95 -5.62
N PHE A 109 -6.30 2.49 -5.27
CA PHE A 109 -7.40 2.41 -6.22
C PHE A 109 -7.80 3.83 -6.65
N PHE A 110 -7.45 4.21 -7.89
CA PHE A 110 -7.65 5.57 -8.39
C PHE A 110 -9.07 5.87 -8.91
N SER A 111 -9.90 4.83 -9.12
CA SER A 111 -11.31 4.96 -9.54
C SER A 111 -12.13 3.75 -9.09
N GLN A 112 -13.46 3.89 -9.05
CA GLN A 112 -14.36 2.75 -8.82
C GLN A 112 -14.15 1.65 -9.88
N ASN A 113 -14.01 2.03 -11.15
CA ASN A 113 -13.80 1.06 -12.23
C ASN A 113 -12.52 0.23 -12.01
N TYR A 114 -11.45 0.85 -11.52
CA TYR A 114 -10.20 0.14 -11.24
C TYR A 114 -10.31 -0.77 -10.02
N PHE A 115 -11.07 -0.37 -9.00
CA PHE A 115 -11.43 -1.25 -7.89
C PHE A 115 -12.21 -2.48 -8.38
N ASP A 116 -13.26 -2.26 -9.18
CA ASP A 116 -14.11 -3.32 -9.73
C ASP A 116 -13.32 -4.27 -10.66
N ALA A 117 -12.32 -3.76 -11.39
CA ALA A 117 -11.43 -4.57 -12.21
C ALA A 117 -10.61 -5.57 -11.37
N TRP A 118 -10.13 -5.15 -10.19
CA TRP A 118 -9.44 -6.06 -9.27
C TRP A 118 -10.39 -7.09 -8.66
N LEU A 119 -11.65 -6.75 -8.38
CA LEU A 119 -12.63 -7.74 -7.92
C LEU A 119 -12.78 -8.88 -8.94
N LYS A 120 -12.94 -8.53 -10.23
CA LYS A 120 -13.00 -9.52 -11.32
C LYS A 120 -11.75 -10.40 -11.40
N VAL A 121 -10.57 -9.80 -11.24
CA VAL A 121 -9.32 -10.56 -11.23
C VAL A 121 -9.28 -11.52 -10.04
N CYS A 122 -9.72 -11.09 -8.86
CA CYS A 122 -9.76 -11.97 -7.68
C CYS A 122 -10.73 -13.15 -7.89
N GLU A 123 -11.89 -12.91 -8.49
CA GLU A 123 -12.87 -13.95 -8.84
C GLU A 123 -12.33 -14.98 -9.84
N ARG A 124 -11.49 -14.56 -10.80
CA ARG A 124 -10.84 -15.47 -11.78
C ARG A 124 -9.81 -16.40 -11.13
N TYR A 125 -9.29 -16.05 -9.95
CA TYR A 125 -8.22 -16.79 -9.28
C TYR A 125 -8.56 -17.12 -7.81
N PRO A 126 -9.58 -17.95 -7.56
CA PRO A 126 -10.00 -18.28 -6.18
C PRO A 126 -8.89 -18.93 -5.34
N ASP A 127 -7.93 -19.62 -5.97
CA ASP A 127 -6.80 -20.29 -5.31
C ASP A 127 -5.61 -19.36 -4.96
N ARG A 128 -5.72 -18.06 -5.23
CA ARG A 128 -4.67 -17.06 -4.95
C ARG A 128 -5.18 -16.07 -3.91
N THR A 129 -4.31 -15.66 -3.00
CA THR A 129 -4.61 -14.62 -2.01
C THR A 129 -4.19 -13.26 -2.55
N PHE A 130 -5.12 -12.31 -2.55
CA PHE A 130 -4.87 -10.91 -2.83
C PHE A 130 -5.03 -10.12 -1.55
N TYR A 131 -4.22 -9.09 -1.35
CA TYR A 131 -4.43 -8.16 -0.25
C TYR A 131 -4.02 -6.74 -0.61
N ALA A 132 -4.70 -5.76 -0.03
CA ALA A 132 -4.45 -4.35 -0.30
C ALA A 132 -4.55 -3.51 0.97
N TYR A 133 -3.82 -2.41 0.98
CA TYR A 133 -4.06 -1.29 1.88
C TYR A 133 -4.68 -0.17 1.05
N THR A 134 -5.77 0.44 1.52
CA THR A 134 -6.44 1.48 0.72
C THR A 134 -7.01 2.60 1.56
N LYS A 135 -6.83 3.85 1.09
CA LYS A 135 -7.56 5.04 1.55
C LYS A 135 -8.80 5.30 0.70
N SER A 136 -8.94 4.62 -0.44
CA SER A 136 -10.14 4.57 -1.27
C SER A 136 -11.27 3.74 -0.67
N VAL A 137 -11.53 3.96 0.62
CA VAL A 137 -12.57 3.29 1.42
C VAL A 137 -13.95 3.47 0.80
N LYS A 138 -14.22 4.62 0.18
CA LYS A 138 -15.46 4.86 -0.57
C LYS A 138 -15.72 3.80 -1.65
N PHE A 139 -14.69 3.38 -2.39
CA PHE A 139 -14.85 2.39 -3.46
C PHE A 139 -15.09 0.98 -2.91
N TRP A 140 -14.46 0.66 -1.77
CA TRP A 140 -14.72 -0.57 -1.04
C TRP A 140 -16.16 -0.60 -0.52
N VAL A 141 -16.61 0.45 0.19
CA VAL A 141 -17.98 0.47 0.77
C VAL A 141 -19.05 0.30 -0.32
N ASN A 142 -18.87 0.89 -1.51
CA ASN A 142 -19.76 0.70 -2.66
C ASN A 142 -19.88 -0.76 -3.14
N ARG A 143 -18.98 -1.64 -2.70
CA ARG A 143 -18.89 -3.07 -3.05
C ARG A 143 -18.80 -3.97 -1.83
N ILE A 144 -19.15 -3.49 -0.63
CA ILE A 144 -18.91 -4.21 0.62
C ILE A 144 -19.55 -5.61 0.64
N LYS A 145 -20.67 -5.79 -0.06
CA LYS A 145 -21.38 -7.08 -0.21
C LYS A 145 -20.79 -8.01 -1.27
N ASN A 146 -19.81 -7.55 -2.05
CA ASN A 146 -19.28 -8.23 -3.23
C ASN A 146 -17.74 -8.34 -3.18
N ILE A 147 -17.16 -8.40 -1.98
CA ILE A 147 -15.72 -8.61 -1.82
C ILE A 147 -15.42 -10.12 -1.90
N PRO A 148 -14.61 -10.58 -2.87
CA PRO A 148 -14.21 -11.98 -2.95
C PRO A 148 -13.48 -12.43 -1.68
N ALA A 149 -13.74 -13.66 -1.21
CA ALA A 149 -13.16 -14.19 0.02
C ALA A 149 -11.62 -14.25 0.00
N ASN A 150 -11.03 -14.33 -1.19
CA ASN A 150 -9.59 -14.34 -1.42
C ASN A 150 -8.96 -12.93 -1.50
N LEU A 151 -9.73 -11.86 -1.34
CA LEU A 151 -9.26 -10.48 -1.29
C LEU A 151 -9.33 -9.92 0.15
N LYS A 152 -8.17 -9.74 0.77
CA LYS A 152 -8.01 -9.16 2.12
C LYS A 152 -7.76 -7.66 2.05
N LEU A 153 -8.77 -6.87 2.37
CA LEU A 153 -8.69 -5.41 2.38
C LEU A 153 -8.37 -4.88 3.77
N ASN A 154 -7.47 -3.89 3.83
CA ASN A 154 -7.07 -3.20 5.05
C ASN A 154 -7.31 -1.70 4.84
N ALA A 155 -8.30 -1.13 5.52
CA ALA A 155 -8.61 0.29 5.42
C ALA A 155 -7.47 1.08 6.06
N SER A 156 -6.75 1.87 5.27
CA SER A 156 -5.61 2.64 5.77
C SER A 156 -6.10 3.96 6.34
N ARG A 157 -5.98 4.15 7.65
CA ARG A 157 -6.34 5.42 8.31
C ARG A 157 -5.44 6.58 7.86
N GLY A 158 -5.92 7.80 8.06
CA GLY A 158 -5.30 9.05 7.62
C GLY A 158 -5.74 9.47 6.21
N GLY A 159 -6.90 9.00 5.74
CA GLY A 159 -7.52 9.38 4.47
C GLY A 159 -8.56 10.47 4.63
N THR A 160 -9.24 10.84 3.53
CA THR A 160 -10.35 11.80 3.56
C THR A 160 -11.70 11.17 3.95
N HIS A 161 -11.78 9.84 4.01
CA HIS A 161 -13.03 9.08 4.22
C HIS A 161 -12.95 8.14 5.44
N ASP A 162 -12.16 8.49 6.45
CA ASP A 162 -11.94 7.61 7.62
C ASP A 162 -13.25 7.32 8.39
N SER A 163 -14.24 8.21 8.37
CA SER A 163 -15.56 7.95 8.99
C SER A 163 -16.29 6.73 8.40
N LEU A 164 -15.99 6.36 7.15
CA LEU A 164 -16.52 5.15 6.53
C LEU A 164 -15.92 3.88 7.12
N ILE A 165 -14.71 3.95 7.67
CA ILE A 165 -14.04 2.82 8.34
C ILE A 165 -14.83 2.44 9.59
N ASP A 166 -15.15 3.44 10.43
CA ASP A 166 -15.81 3.21 11.70
C ASP A 166 -17.28 2.82 11.50
N SER A 167 -18.01 3.53 10.63
CA SER A 167 -19.43 3.26 10.36
C SER A 167 -19.71 1.90 9.71
N ASN A 168 -18.73 1.32 9.01
CA ASN A 168 -18.84 0.00 8.40
C ASN A 168 -18.01 -1.07 9.13
N VAL A 169 -17.39 -0.72 10.28
CA VAL A 169 -16.56 -1.62 11.10
C VAL A 169 -15.50 -2.36 10.25
N LEU A 170 -14.82 -1.62 9.38
CA LEU A 170 -13.84 -2.20 8.47
C LEU A 170 -12.53 -2.52 9.20
N LYS A 171 -11.94 -3.68 8.88
CA LYS A 171 -10.55 -3.98 9.26
C LYS A 171 -9.64 -2.84 8.80
N SER A 172 -8.82 -2.31 9.71
CA SER A 172 -8.02 -1.12 9.45
C SER A 172 -6.55 -1.26 9.84
N ALA A 173 -5.71 -0.48 9.16
CA ALA A 173 -4.31 -0.30 9.49
C ALA A 173 -4.03 1.19 9.73
N GLU A 174 -3.33 1.51 10.82
CA GLU A 174 -3.00 2.89 11.20
C GLU A 174 -1.50 3.10 11.36
N VAL A 175 -0.98 4.21 10.84
CA VAL A 175 0.42 4.58 11.05
C VAL A 175 0.56 5.24 12.42
N VAL A 176 1.43 4.68 13.26
CA VAL A 176 1.74 5.18 14.60
C VAL A 176 3.19 5.63 14.70
N PHE A 177 3.45 6.60 15.56
CA PHE A 177 4.71 7.30 15.70
C PHE A 177 5.56 6.71 16.85
N SER A 178 4.97 5.91 17.75
CA SER A 178 5.71 5.17 18.77
C SER A 178 5.06 3.81 19.12
N HIS A 179 5.80 2.98 19.87
CA HIS A 179 5.27 1.76 20.46
C HIS A 179 4.21 2.05 21.54
N GLU A 180 4.38 3.14 22.33
CA GLU A 180 3.35 3.50 23.31
C GLU A 180 2.05 3.93 22.65
N GLU A 181 2.10 4.58 21.49
CA GLU A 181 0.90 4.94 20.74
C GLU A 181 0.11 3.70 20.30
N ALA A 182 0.78 2.71 19.70
CA ALA A 182 0.17 1.41 19.37
C ALA A 182 -0.45 0.75 20.61
N LYS A 183 0.28 0.74 21.74
CA LYS A 183 -0.20 0.17 23.01
C LYS A 183 -1.45 0.91 23.52
N LYS A 184 -1.46 2.24 23.50
CA LYS A 184 -2.61 3.07 23.91
C LYS A 184 -3.85 2.82 23.04
N LYS A 185 -3.64 2.55 21.76
CA LYS A 185 -4.70 2.20 20.81
C LYS A 185 -5.12 0.73 20.87
N GLY A 186 -4.41 -0.11 21.63
CA GLY A 186 -4.68 -1.55 21.71
C GLY A 186 -4.40 -2.28 20.39
N MET A 187 -3.48 -1.78 19.55
CA MET A 187 -3.19 -2.34 18.23
C MET A 187 -1.84 -3.05 18.22
N GLU A 188 -1.81 -4.29 17.74
CA GLU A 188 -0.55 -5.00 17.47
C GLU A 188 0.21 -4.33 16.32
N ILE A 189 1.54 -4.28 16.40
CA ILE A 189 2.38 -3.74 15.32
C ILE A 189 2.69 -4.85 14.32
N ASP A 190 2.30 -4.66 13.07
CA ASP A 190 2.64 -5.59 11.99
C ASP A 190 4.05 -5.32 11.45
N HIS A 191 4.90 -6.35 11.44
CA HIS A 191 6.30 -6.24 11.02
C HIS A 191 6.56 -6.77 9.59
N ASP A 192 5.70 -7.64 9.05
CA ASP A 192 5.99 -8.43 7.85
C ASP A 192 4.81 -8.60 6.88
N ASP A 193 3.76 -7.79 7.05
CA ASP A 193 2.45 -7.88 6.37
C ASP A 193 1.63 -9.14 6.72
N SER A 194 2.08 -10.04 7.60
CA SER A 194 1.29 -11.22 8.00
C SER A 194 -0.07 -10.84 8.57
N HIS A 195 -0.16 -9.72 9.29
CA HIS A 195 -1.44 -9.28 9.85
C HIS A 195 -2.38 -8.80 8.74
N ALA A 196 -1.83 -8.29 7.64
CA ALA A 196 -2.60 -7.75 6.53
C ALA A 196 -3.34 -8.84 5.73
N TYR A 197 -2.70 -9.99 5.50
CA TYR A 197 -3.27 -11.08 4.67
C TYR A 197 -3.73 -12.31 5.45
N ALA A 198 -3.29 -12.51 6.71
CA ALA A 198 -3.58 -13.73 7.48
C ALA A 198 -4.40 -13.52 8.76
N LYS A 199 -4.56 -12.28 9.25
CA LYS A 199 -5.39 -11.95 10.41
C LYS A 199 -6.61 -11.12 10.01
N ASP A 200 -7.62 -11.07 10.88
CA ASP A 200 -8.81 -10.23 10.68
C ASP A 200 -8.81 -8.98 11.59
N ASP A 201 -7.97 -8.94 12.61
CA ASP A 201 -7.83 -7.79 13.52
C ASP A 201 -7.20 -6.56 12.85
N SER A 202 -7.58 -5.37 13.36
CA SER A 202 -6.92 -4.11 13.00
C SER A 202 -5.55 -4.01 13.65
N PHE A 203 -4.58 -3.39 12.98
CA PHE A 203 -3.17 -3.39 13.41
C PHE A 203 -2.47 -2.07 13.10
N ALA A 204 -1.41 -1.80 13.86
CA ALA A 204 -0.58 -0.62 13.71
C ALA A 204 0.61 -0.86 12.79
N LEU A 205 1.06 0.20 12.14
CA LEU A 205 2.27 0.27 11.36
C LEU A 205 3.15 1.36 11.94
N LEU A 206 4.30 1.01 12.49
CA LEU A 206 5.30 2.01 12.89
C LEU A 206 5.73 2.85 11.68
N ILE A 207 5.82 4.16 11.90
CA ILE A 207 6.32 5.12 10.94
C ILE A 207 7.70 4.70 10.41
N HIS A 208 7.88 4.84 9.09
CA HIS A 208 9.11 4.50 8.40
C HIS A 208 9.31 5.35 7.14
N GLY A 209 10.45 5.15 6.47
CA GLY A 209 10.82 5.92 5.30
C GLY A 209 11.34 7.33 5.65
N THR A 210 11.86 8.01 4.65
CA THR A 210 12.44 9.35 4.83
C THR A 210 11.36 10.38 5.12
N GLN A 211 11.52 11.14 6.20
CA GLN A 211 10.58 12.17 6.65
C GLN A 211 11.17 13.57 6.48
N PRO A 212 10.34 14.64 6.32
CA PRO A 212 10.84 16.02 6.22
C PRO A 212 11.63 16.42 7.48
N ALA A 213 12.77 17.09 7.31
CA ALA A 213 13.59 17.53 8.44
C ALA A 213 12.79 18.42 9.41
N GLY A 214 12.92 18.17 10.71
CA GLY A 214 12.23 18.93 11.76
C GLY A 214 10.77 18.56 11.98
N SER A 215 10.14 17.78 11.10
CA SER A 215 8.76 17.31 11.26
C SER A 215 8.60 16.39 12.47
N GLU A 216 7.38 16.32 13.02
CA GLU A 216 7.00 15.35 14.06
C GLU A 216 7.38 13.92 13.66
N ALA A 217 7.07 13.52 12.42
CA ALA A 217 7.41 12.19 11.90
C ALA A 217 8.92 11.94 11.85
N SER A 218 9.74 12.95 11.54
CA SER A 218 11.20 12.82 11.57
C SER A 218 11.77 12.67 12.99
N LYS A 219 11.19 13.37 13.96
CA LYS A 219 11.55 13.27 15.39
C LYS A 219 11.16 11.90 15.94
N ALA A 220 9.95 11.44 15.64
CA ALA A 220 9.45 10.11 15.99
C ALA A 220 10.36 9.01 15.41
N LEU A 221 10.72 9.11 14.12
CA LEU A 221 11.62 8.14 13.50
C LEU A 221 13.01 8.13 14.16
N SER A 222 13.54 9.28 14.56
CA SER A 222 14.82 9.36 15.30
C SER A 222 14.72 8.71 16.68
N ALA A 223 13.63 8.96 17.41
CA ALA A 223 13.37 8.32 18.71
C ALA A 223 13.26 6.79 18.57
N LEU A 224 12.52 6.30 17.57
CA LEU A 224 12.44 4.87 17.28
C LEU A 224 13.80 4.26 16.96
N LYS A 225 14.65 4.96 16.17
CA LYS A 225 16.01 4.49 15.87
C LYS A 225 16.89 4.39 17.11
N ALA A 226 16.76 5.32 18.06
CA ALA A 226 17.46 5.26 19.34
C ALA A 226 17.05 4.03 20.17
N LEU A 227 15.80 3.57 20.03
CA LEU A 227 15.28 2.33 20.61
C LEU A 227 15.62 1.07 19.78
N GLY A 228 16.44 1.18 18.74
CA GLY A 228 16.89 0.06 17.92
C GLY A 228 16.00 -0.29 16.72
N TRP A 229 14.97 0.51 16.42
CA TRP A 229 14.17 0.35 15.20
C TRP A 229 14.98 0.67 13.95
N LYS A 230 15.13 -0.31 13.05
CA LYS A 230 15.87 -0.15 11.78
C LYS A 230 14.95 -0.12 10.56
N GLY A 231 13.66 0.17 10.77
CA GLY A 231 12.64 0.02 9.75
C GLY A 231 12.31 -1.45 9.46
N TYR A 232 11.45 -1.66 8.47
CA TYR A 232 11.01 -2.99 8.02
C TYR A 232 12.04 -3.74 7.17
N SER A 233 13.34 -3.54 7.39
CA SER A 233 14.37 -4.28 6.66
C SER A 233 14.63 -5.64 7.31
N ASN A 234 14.47 -6.71 6.52
CA ASN A 234 14.79 -8.08 6.93
C ASN A 234 16.15 -8.15 7.64
N LYS A 235 16.14 -8.52 8.92
CA LYS A 235 17.30 -9.17 9.52
C LYS A 235 17.51 -10.47 8.75
N ARG A 236 18.42 -10.47 7.77
CA ARG A 236 19.20 -11.67 7.51
C ARG A 236 19.98 -11.94 8.79
N LYS A 237 19.49 -12.86 9.62
CA LYS A 237 20.27 -13.65 10.58
C LYS A 237 19.37 -14.80 11.05
N ASP A 238 19.35 -15.86 10.26
CA ASP A 238 19.70 -17.15 10.83
C ASP A 238 20.84 -17.73 10.02
N LYS A 239 21.97 -17.89 10.72
CA LYS A 239 23.08 -18.73 10.30
C LYS A 239 22.49 -20.13 10.16
N ARG A 240 22.49 -20.71 8.96
CA ARG A 240 22.49 -22.17 8.86
C ARG A 240 23.92 -22.62 9.07
N SER A 241 24.19 -23.08 10.28
CA SER A 241 25.09 -24.21 10.52
C SER A 241 24.68 -25.39 9.66
#